data_AF-A0A925JUQ4-F1
#
_entry.id   AF-A0A925JUQ4-F1
#
_cell.length_a   1.000
_cell.length_b   1.000
_cell.length_c   1.000
_cell.angle_alpha   90.00
_cell.angle_beta   90.00
_cell.angle_gamma   90.00
#
_symmetry.space_group_name_H-M   'P 1'
#
loop_
_entity.id
_entity.type
_entity.pdbx_description
1 polymer ?
#
loop_
_entity_poly.entity_id
_entity_poly.type
_entity_poly.pdbx_seq_one_letter_code
_entity_poly.pdbx_strand_id
1 'polypeptide(L)'
;MRQMTLGQRIGAVGCMILATTAAALFYFITKGFSKDIAFATLERYGNEYQRPLEELLESIPQHQMLARRYLNGQRDLQGQLATVEQRADAAMQTLRTVDSQFGKALQFTAEGLAKRNREHSRWDILHQEWESLKAGRAGQSVEQSEKSYAHLVA
;
A
#
# COMPACT_ATOMS: atom_id res chain seq x y z
N MET A 1 -25.98 -41.41 -48.42
CA MET A 1 -25.99 -40.34 -47.37
C MET A 1 -27.31 -40.43 -46.63
N ARG A 2 -27.31 -40.80 -45.34
CA ARG A 2 -28.54 -40.98 -44.55
C ARG A 2 -29.13 -39.61 -44.22
N GLN A 3 -30.32 -39.29 -44.74
CA GLN A 3 -30.96 -38.01 -44.46
C GLN A 3 -31.40 -37.95 -42.99
N MET A 4 -30.99 -36.90 -42.28
CA MET A 4 -31.39 -36.67 -40.89
C MET A 4 -32.88 -36.34 -40.83
N THR A 5 -33.59 -36.99 -39.91
CA THR A 5 -35.00 -36.70 -39.62
C THR A 5 -35.14 -35.30 -39.04
N LEU A 6 -36.33 -34.68 -39.20
CA LEU A 6 -36.58 -33.32 -38.72
C LEU A 6 -36.30 -33.17 -37.21
N GLY A 7 -36.65 -34.16 -36.40
CA GLY A 7 -36.35 -34.17 -34.96
C GLY A 7 -34.85 -34.18 -34.64
N GLN A 8 -34.03 -34.89 -35.43
CA GLN A 8 -32.57 -34.88 -35.26
C GLN A 8 -31.95 -33.52 -35.59
N ARG A 9 -32.50 -32.79 -36.56
CA ARG A 9 -32.04 -31.45 -36.92
C ARG A 9 -32.37 -30.44 -35.83
N ILE A 10 -33.60 -30.47 -35.33
CA ILE A 10 -34.05 -29.61 -34.21
C ILE A 10 -33.22 -29.91 -32.96
N GLY A 11 -32.99 -31.19 -32.63
CA GLY A 11 -32.15 -31.59 -31.52
C GLY A 11 -30.70 -31.11 -31.66
N ALA A 12 -30.11 -31.20 -32.85
CA ALA A 12 -28.75 -30.73 -33.10
C ALA A 12 -28.62 -29.20 -32.91
N VAL A 13 -29.59 -28.43 -33.40
CA VAL A 13 -29.63 -26.96 -33.19
C VAL A 13 -29.79 -26.64 -31.71
N GLY A 14 -30.68 -27.34 -31.00
CA GLY A 14 -30.84 -27.20 -29.54
C GLY A 14 -29.55 -27.48 -28.78
N CYS A 15 -28.86 -28.58 -29.10
CA CYS A 15 -27.56 -28.91 -28.51
C CYS A 15 -26.48 -27.88 -28.82
N MET A 16 -26.45 -27.34 -30.04
CA MET A 16 -25.49 -26.30 -30.42
C MET A 16 -25.71 -25.01 -29.64
N ILE A 17 -26.96 -24.58 -29.47
CA ILE A 17 -27.32 -23.42 -28.65
C ILE A 17 -26.90 -23.67 -27.20
N LEU A 18 -27.32 -24.80 -26.61
CA LEU A 18 -26.99 -25.14 -25.23
C LEU A 18 -25.48 -25.21 -24.98
N ALA A 19 -24.72 -25.83 -25.88
CA ALA A 19 -23.27 -25.90 -25.79
C ALA A 19 -22.62 -24.51 -25.83
N THR A 20 -23.11 -23.63 -26.70
CA THR A 20 -22.59 -22.26 -26.84
C THR A 20 -22.91 -21.43 -25.60
N THR A 21 -24.13 -21.51 -25.09
CA THR A 21 -24.54 -20.84 -23.85
C THR A 21 -23.74 -21.35 -22.65
N ALA A 22 -23.58 -22.67 -22.51
CA ALA A 22 -22.80 -23.26 -21.42
C ALA A 22 -21.32 -22.83 -21.47
N ALA A 23 -20.70 -22.83 -22.65
CA ALA A 23 -19.33 -22.38 -22.84
C ALA A 23 -19.16 -20.90 -22.49
N ALA A 24 -20.10 -20.04 -22.92
CA ALA A 24 -20.08 -18.62 -22.60
C ALA A 24 -20.22 -18.39 -21.08
N LEU A 25 -21.17 -19.07 -20.43
CA LEU A 25 -21.35 -18.97 -18.98
C LEU A 25 -20.10 -19.43 -18.22
N PHE A 26 -19.51 -20.56 -18.61
CA PHE A 26 -18.27 -21.05 -18.00
C PHE A 26 -17.12 -20.03 -18.15
N TYR A 27 -16.96 -19.45 -19.34
CA TYR A 27 -15.96 -18.40 -19.57
C TYR A 27 -16.17 -17.16 -18.69
N PHE A 28 -17.41 -16.66 -18.60
CA PHE A 28 -17.68 -15.47 -17.78
C PHE A 28 -17.55 -15.74 -16.28
N ILE A 29 -17.98 -16.91 -15.82
CA ILE A 29 -17.86 -17.34 -14.41
C ILE A 29 -16.38 -17.44 -14.02
N THR A 30 -15.57 -18.15 -14.81
CA THR A 30 -14.14 -18.31 -14.54
C THR A 30 -13.40 -16.98 -14.55
N LYS A 31 -13.69 -16.10 -15.52
CA LYS A 31 -13.12 -14.76 -15.59
C LYS A 31 -13.56 -13.85 -14.44
N GLY A 32 -14.84 -13.91 -14.05
CA GLY A 32 -15.41 -13.15 -12.94
C GLY A 32 -14.76 -13.52 -11.61
N PHE A 33 -14.82 -14.80 -11.24
CA PHE A 33 -14.20 -15.28 -10.00
C PHE A 33 -12.69 -15.01 -9.96
N SER A 34 -11.98 -15.16 -11.08
CA SER A 34 -10.55 -14.86 -11.13
C SER A 34 -10.25 -13.39 -10.83
N LYS A 35 -11.09 -12.47 -11.32
CA LYS A 35 -10.96 -11.04 -11.05
C LYS A 35 -11.24 -10.74 -9.57
N ASP A 36 -12.29 -11.31 -9.01
CA ASP A 36 -12.67 -11.09 -7.61
C ASP A 36 -11.61 -11.66 -6.65
N ILE A 37 -11.04 -12.82 -6.97
CA ILE A 37 -9.92 -13.40 -6.20
C ILE A 37 -8.68 -12.50 -6.28
N ALA A 38 -8.34 -12.00 -7.47
CA ALA A 38 -7.20 -11.09 -7.63
C ALA A 38 -7.41 -9.78 -6.85
N PHE A 39 -8.64 -9.25 -6.86
CA PHE A 39 -9.00 -8.06 -6.10
C PHE A 39 -8.92 -8.31 -4.59
N ALA A 40 -9.54 -9.37 -4.06
CA ALA A 40 -9.47 -9.73 -2.64
C ALA A 40 -8.03 -9.98 -2.16
N THR A 41 -7.18 -10.53 -3.05
CA THR A 41 -5.75 -10.69 -2.78
C THR A 41 -5.05 -9.34 -2.62
N LEU A 42 -5.34 -8.38 -3.50
CA LEU A 42 -4.82 -7.01 -3.40
C LEU A 42 -5.34 -6.28 -2.16
N GLU A 43 -6.61 -6.48 -1.77
CA GLU A 43 -7.15 -5.92 -0.52
C GLU A 43 -6.39 -6.44 0.70
N ARG A 44 -6.11 -7.75 0.74
CA ARG A 44 -5.29 -8.34 1.80
C ARG A 44 -3.90 -7.72 1.83
N TYR A 45 -3.23 -7.61 0.68
CA TYR A 45 -1.91 -6.98 0.59
C TYR A 45 -1.95 -5.52 1.03
N GLY A 46 -2.96 -4.77 0.61
CA GLY A 46 -3.16 -3.38 0.99
C GLY A 46 -3.36 -3.22 2.50
N ASN A 47 -4.15 -4.10 3.13
CA ASN A 47 -4.35 -4.10 4.57
C ASN A 47 -3.03 -4.39 5.34
N GLU A 48 -2.21 -5.32 4.88
CA GLU A 48 -0.88 -5.56 5.49
C GLU A 48 0.05 -4.36 5.31
N TYR A 49 -0.02 -3.67 4.17
CA TYR A 49 0.77 -2.46 3.89
C TYR A 49 0.30 -1.25 4.72
N GLN A 50 -0.99 -1.15 4.98
CA GLN A 50 -1.59 -0.04 5.72
C GLN A 50 -1.19 -0.03 7.21
N ARG A 51 -1.07 -1.19 7.85
CA ARG A 51 -0.75 -1.29 9.29
C ARG A 51 0.53 -0.55 9.71
N PRO A 52 1.71 -0.76 9.07
CA PRO A 52 2.90 0.01 9.42
C PRO A 52 2.78 1.49 9.04
N LEU A 53 1.96 1.85 8.04
CA LEU A 53 1.70 3.26 7.72
C LEU A 53 0.87 3.95 8.81
N GLU A 54 -0.14 3.28 9.36
CA GLU A 54 -0.92 3.79 10.49
C GLU A 54 -0.02 4.05 11.71
N GLU A 55 0.89 3.12 11.99
CA GLU A 55 1.86 3.26 13.07
C GLU A 55 2.77 4.48 12.87
N LEU A 56 3.22 4.72 11.64
CA LEU A 56 4.02 5.91 11.27
C LEU A 56 3.20 7.19 11.36
N LEU A 57 1.95 7.18 10.90
CA LEU A 57 1.03 8.31 10.98
C LEU A 57 0.72 8.70 12.43
N GLU A 58 0.84 7.77 13.37
CA GLU A 58 0.75 8.07 14.80
C GLU A 58 2.09 8.52 15.39
N SER A 59 3.18 7.78 15.13
CA SER A 59 4.47 8.03 15.79
C SER A 59 5.16 9.30 15.30
N ILE A 60 5.07 9.66 14.02
CA ILE A 60 5.77 10.84 13.46
C ILE A 60 5.22 12.15 14.05
N PRO A 61 3.90 12.40 14.11
CA PRO A 61 3.37 13.61 14.76
C PRO A 61 3.65 13.67 16.27
N GLN A 62 3.59 12.52 16.96
CA GLN A 62 3.96 12.45 18.37
C GLN A 62 5.44 12.85 18.58
N HIS A 63 6.31 12.33 17.72
CA HIS A 63 7.73 12.66 17.71
C HIS A 63 7.97 14.15 17.42
N GLN A 64 7.24 14.73 16.46
CA GLN A 64 7.28 16.16 16.16
C GLN A 64 6.93 17.02 17.38
N MET A 65 5.83 16.70 18.05
CA MET A 65 5.39 17.43 19.24
C MET A 65 6.45 17.38 20.34
N LEU A 66 7.01 16.20 20.62
CA LEU A 66 8.03 16.02 21.65
C LEU A 66 9.35 16.71 21.26
N ALA A 67 9.76 16.62 20.00
CA ALA A 67 10.96 17.28 19.48
C ALA A 67 10.88 18.81 19.65
N ARG A 68 9.73 19.40 19.33
CA ARG A 68 9.49 20.84 19.52
C ARG A 68 9.65 21.26 20.99
N ARG A 69 9.07 20.50 21.93
CA ARG A 69 9.18 20.79 23.37
C ARG A 69 10.61 20.62 23.87
N TYR A 70 11.30 19.59 23.40
CA TYR A 70 12.71 19.35 23.72
C TYR A 70 13.62 20.49 23.25
N LEU A 71 13.42 20.97 22.01
CA LEU A 71 14.15 22.12 21.46
C LEU A 71 13.84 23.43 22.22
N ASN A 72 12.64 23.57 22.77
CA ASN A 72 12.24 24.68 23.65
C ASN A 72 12.75 24.56 25.10
N GLY A 73 13.63 23.59 25.40
CA GLY A 73 14.33 23.50 26.69
C GLY A 73 13.81 22.45 27.67
N GLN A 74 12.74 21.71 27.34
CA GLN A 74 12.25 20.58 28.16
C GLN A 74 13.10 19.32 27.94
N ARG A 75 14.32 19.32 28.47
CA ARG A 75 15.33 18.27 28.24
C ARG A 75 14.97 16.92 28.88
N ASP A 76 14.11 16.93 29.89
CA ASP A 76 13.55 15.74 30.54
C ASP A 76 12.73 14.85 29.59
N LEU A 77 12.26 15.38 28.47
CA LEU A 77 11.53 14.63 27.44
C LEU A 77 12.40 13.71 26.58
N GLN A 78 13.73 13.73 26.74
CA GLN A 78 14.65 12.93 25.93
C GLN A 78 14.30 11.43 25.91
N GLY A 79 13.88 10.87 27.05
CA GLY A 79 13.48 9.46 27.13
C GLY A 79 12.21 9.15 26.34
N GLN A 80 11.18 10.00 26.46
CA GLN A 80 9.93 9.85 25.72
C GLN A 80 10.16 9.99 24.21
N LEU A 81 11.01 10.94 23.83
CA LEU A 81 11.39 11.18 22.45
C LEU A 81 12.07 9.96 21.83
N ALA A 82 13.02 9.35 22.54
CA ALA A 82 13.69 8.12 22.12
C ALA A 82 12.71 6.94 21.97
N THR A 83 11.73 6.82 22.88
CA THR A 83 10.71 5.76 22.79
C THR A 83 9.84 5.90 21.53
N VAL A 84 9.37 7.12 21.23
CA VAL A 84 8.56 7.34 20.01
C VAL A 84 9.41 7.19 18.75
N GLU A 85 10.68 7.59 18.79
CA GLU A 85 11.64 7.37 17.70
C GLU A 85 11.82 5.87 17.40
N GLN A 86 12.00 5.04 18.42
CA GLN A 86 12.11 3.58 18.28
C GLN A 86 10.82 2.96 17.70
N ARG A 87 9.65 3.47 18.09
CA ARG A 87 8.36 3.03 17.52
C ARG A 87 8.29 3.34 16.02
N ALA A 88 8.68 4.54 15.62
CA ALA A 88 8.74 4.93 14.21
C ALA A 88 9.77 4.09 13.42
N ASP A 89 10.95 3.82 14.00
CA ASP A 89 11.97 2.97 13.38
C ASP A 89 11.47 1.55 13.14
N ALA A 90 10.79 0.95 14.12
CA ALA A 90 10.20 -0.37 13.98
C ALA A 90 9.11 -0.41 12.89
N ALA A 91 8.30 0.65 12.80
CA ALA A 91 7.29 0.79 11.77
C ALA A 91 7.91 0.98 10.37
N MET A 92 8.97 1.77 10.23
CA MET A 92 9.74 1.92 8.99
C MET A 92 10.33 0.58 8.51
N GLN A 93 10.83 -0.23 9.43
CA GLN A 93 11.40 -1.54 9.11
C GLN A 93 10.32 -2.57 8.72
N THR A 94 9.17 -2.51 9.37
CA THR A 94 8.00 -3.32 9.00
C THR A 94 7.49 -2.90 7.62
N LEU A 95 7.39 -1.59 7.35
CA LEU A 95 7.02 -1.05 6.05
C LEU A 95 7.97 -1.53 4.96
N ARG A 96 9.29 -1.49 5.18
CA ARG A 96 10.29 -2.03 4.24
C ARG A 96 10.02 -3.50 3.90
N THR A 97 9.70 -4.28 4.93
CA THR A 97 9.46 -5.72 4.78
C THR A 97 8.22 -5.96 3.92
N VAL A 98 7.13 -5.27 4.21
CA VAL A 98 5.87 -5.39 3.47
C VAL A 98 5.99 -4.82 2.05
N ASP A 99 6.73 -3.72 1.86
CA ASP A 99 7.01 -3.15 0.53
C ASP A 99 7.80 -4.10 -0.36
N SER A 100 8.79 -4.80 0.21
CA SER A 100 9.55 -5.82 -0.54
C SER A 100 8.68 -7.00 -1.00
N GLN A 101 7.61 -7.32 -0.26
CA GLN A 101 6.71 -8.42 -0.55
C GLN A 101 5.59 -8.01 -1.52
N PHE A 102 4.96 -6.87 -1.27
CA PHE A 102 3.70 -6.48 -1.94
C PHE A 102 3.77 -5.14 -2.67
N GLY A 103 4.80 -4.32 -2.46
CA GLY A 103 4.90 -2.97 -3.03
C GLY A 103 4.76 -2.95 -4.54
N LYS A 104 5.40 -3.89 -5.26
CA LYS A 104 5.24 -4.02 -6.71
C LYS A 104 3.81 -4.36 -7.13
N ALA A 105 3.14 -5.28 -6.44
CA ALA A 105 1.77 -5.68 -6.73
C ALA A 105 0.78 -4.53 -6.46
N LEU A 106 1.05 -3.73 -5.44
CA LEU A 106 0.29 -2.55 -5.04
C LEU A 106 0.68 -1.27 -5.80
N GLN A 107 1.64 -1.35 -6.73
CA GLN A 107 2.15 -0.23 -7.53
C GLN A 107 2.87 0.88 -6.73
N PHE A 108 3.51 0.54 -5.61
CA PHE A 108 4.54 1.38 -4.96
C PHE A 108 5.87 1.35 -5.73
N THR A 109 5.80 1.35 -7.07
CA THR A 109 6.97 1.51 -7.94
C THR A 109 7.13 2.96 -8.35
N ALA A 110 8.30 3.32 -8.90
CA ALA A 110 8.51 4.66 -9.44
C ALA A 110 7.43 5.03 -10.47
N GLU A 111 7.13 4.15 -11.43
CA GLU A 111 6.11 4.44 -12.45
C GLU A 111 4.69 4.45 -11.86
N GLY A 112 4.40 3.56 -10.91
CA GLY A 112 3.09 3.45 -10.27
C GLY A 112 2.74 4.69 -9.44
N LEU A 113 3.71 5.22 -8.70
CA LEU A 113 3.56 6.42 -7.90
C LEU A 113 3.58 7.70 -8.76
N ALA A 114 4.39 7.74 -9.81
CA ALA A 114 4.42 8.88 -10.74
C ALA A 114 3.08 9.13 -11.42
N LYS A 115 2.35 8.06 -11.78
CA LYS A 115 0.98 8.17 -12.33
C LYS A 115 0.00 8.87 -11.38
N ARG A 116 0.33 8.96 -10.08
CA ARG A 116 -0.50 9.54 -9.03
C ARG A 116 0.11 10.79 -8.40
N ASN A 117 1.26 11.27 -8.91
CA ASN A 117 2.04 12.37 -8.31
C ASN A 117 2.35 12.09 -6.82
N ARG A 118 2.88 10.90 -6.53
CA ARG A 118 3.20 10.39 -5.18
C ARG A 118 4.62 9.81 -5.10
N GLU A 119 5.52 10.28 -5.95
CA GLU A 119 6.90 9.78 -6.02
C GLU A 119 7.64 9.94 -4.70
N HIS A 120 7.35 11.01 -3.95
CA HIS A 120 7.88 11.27 -2.61
C HIS A 120 7.44 10.22 -1.57
N SER A 121 6.33 9.52 -1.78
CA SER A 121 5.82 8.49 -0.87
C SER A 121 6.56 7.14 -1.01
N ARG A 122 7.62 7.07 -1.81
CA ARG A 122 8.45 5.87 -1.88
C ARG A 122 9.17 5.61 -0.56
N TRP A 123 9.31 4.34 -0.22
CA TRP A 123 9.95 3.91 1.02
C TRP A 123 11.36 4.50 1.20
N ASP A 124 12.21 4.50 0.16
CA ASP A 124 13.57 5.01 0.24
C ASP A 124 13.63 6.52 0.53
N ILE A 125 12.71 7.29 -0.03
CA ILE A 125 12.62 8.74 0.19
C ILE A 125 12.14 9.01 1.62
N LEU A 126 11.03 8.37 2.03
CA LEU A 126 10.49 8.49 3.39
C LEU A 126 11.52 8.09 4.45
N HIS A 127 12.23 6.99 4.23
CA HIS A 127 13.27 6.52 5.13
C HIS A 127 14.45 7.51 5.19
N GLN A 128 14.91 8.02 4.04
CA GLN A 128 15.98 9.01 4.01
C GLN A 128 15.61 10.30 4.75
N GLU A 129 14.39 10.77 4.57
CA GLU A 129 13.87 11.97 5.25
C GLU A 129 13.78 11.76 6.76
N TRP A 130 13.30 10.59 7.18
CA TRP A 130 13.26 10.21 8.59
C TRP A 130 14.64 10.14 9.24
N GLU A 131 15.61 9.48 8.59
CA GLU A 131 17.00 9.43 9.09
C GLU A 131 17.64 10.82 9.15
N SER A 132 17.38 11.65 8.13
CA SER A 132 17.87 13.03 8.11
C SER A 132 17.30 13.87 9.25
N LEU A 133 16.03 13.64 9.60
CA LEU A 133 15.35 14.30 10.70
C LEU A 133 15.97 13.92 12.05
N LYS A 134 16.25 12.63 12.27
CA LYS A 134 16.91 12.15 13.49
C LYS A 134 18.31 12.74 13.64
N ALA A 135 19.10 12.73 12.56
CA ALA A 135 20.48 13.23 12.56
C ALA A 135 20.58 14.76 12.75
N GLY A 136 19.63 15.53 12.19
CA GLY A 136 19.65 17.00 12.21
C GLY A 136 19.22 17.64 13.55
N ARG A 137 18.65 16.87 14.49
CA ARG A 137 17.99 17.39 15.70
C ARG A 137 18.87 18.29 16.57
N ALA A 138 20.15 17.97 16.74
CA ALA A 138 21.01 18.65 17.71
C ALA A 138 21.38 20.09 17.31
N GLY A 139 21.18 20.48 16.05
CA GLY A 139 21.54 21.79 15.51
C GLY A 139 20.43 22.54 14.77
N GLN A 140 19.22 21.98 14.70
CA GLN A 140 18.10 22.60 13.97
C GLN A 140 17.33 23.59 14.84
N SER A 141 16.88 24.71 14.23
CA SER A 141 15.86 25.56 14.83
C SER A 141 14.49 24.87 14.82
N VAL A 142 13.56 25.36 15.63
CA VAL A 142 12.18 24.84 15.66
C VAL A 142 11.52 24.95 14.28
N GLU A 143 11.71 26.06 13.57
CA GLU A 143 11.14 26.27 12.22
C GLU A 143 11.72 25.32 11.18
N GLN A 144 13.01 24.99 11.27
CA GLN A 144 13.65 24.01 10.38
C GLN A 144 13.11 22.60 10.64
N SER A 145 12.96 22.25 11.92
CA SER A 145 12.41 20.96 12.31
C SER A 145 10.96 20.80 11.79
N GLU A 146 10.11 21.81 11.95
CA GLU A 146 8.71 21.77 11.49
C GLU A 146 8.58 21.57 9.97
N LYS A 147 9.45 22.21 9.17
CA LYS A 147 9.48 22.01 7.71
C LYS A 147 9.85 20.58 7.32
N SER A 148 10.80 19.96 8.02
CA SER A 148 11.20 18.57 7.76
C SER A 148 10.08 17.58 8.07
N TYR A 149 9.31 17.79 9.14
CA TYR A 149 8.15 16.94 9.43
C TYR A 149 7.01 17.12 8.42
N ALA A 150 6.79 18.32 7.91
CA ALA A 150 5.71 18.58 6.95
C ALA A 150 5.84 17.74 5.68
N HIS A 151 7.07 17.46 5.24
CA HIS A 151 7.32 16.67 4.03
C HIS A 151 7.03 15.17 4.23
N LEU A 152 7.12 14.66 5.45
CA LEU A 152 6.81 13.26 5.78
C LEU A 152 5.30 12.97 5.86
N VAL A 153 4.46 14.01 5.96
CA VAL A 153 3.01 13.88 6.22
C VAL A 153 2.14 14.51 5.11
N ALA A 154 2.73 15.28 4.19
CA ALA A 154 2.04 15.91 3.06
C ALA A 154 1.82 14.93 1.88
#